data_AF-L5LKV6-F1
#
_entry.id   AF-L5LKV6-F1
#
_cell.length_a   1.000
_cell.length_b   1.000
_cell.length_c   1.000
_cell.angle_alpha   90.00
_cell.angle_beta   90.00
_cell.angle_gamma   90.00
#
_symmetry.space_group_name_H-M   'P 1'
#
loop_
_entity.id
_entity.type
_entity.pdbx_description
1 polymer ?
#
loop_
_entity_poly.entity_id
_entity_poly.type
_entity_poly.pdbx_seq_one_letter_code
_entity_poly.pdbx_strand_id
1 'polypeptide(L)'
;MQLSRSMCGWSAQPGVSGPTGGPLLHMGHGRTQARDSIPNLIPAPPLSRVPLQPNFQDDQFQGKWYVVGLAGNIISKEDQGFKMYTTNYDLKEDRSYNVTSTLLRNQRCDYFVRTFVQTSQPGQFSLGNIEAYPPLQSYTVRVAATDYNQFAMVFFEYVSQNQKSFKITLYGRTKELPPELKENFIRFVKSLGLTDDNIVFPVPIGNASRGEERGVWD
;
A
#
# COMPACT_ATOMS: atom_id res chain seq x y z
N MET A 1 -22.36 -13.70 -22.95
CA MET A 1 -22.06 -13.35 -21.55
C MET A 1 -20.55 -13.33 -21.39
N GLN A 2 -19.91 -12.18 -21.64
CA GLN A 2 -18.45 -12.06 -21.65
C GLN A 2 -17.97 -11.84 -20.20
N LEU A 3 -17.49 -12.91 -19.59
CA LEU A 3 -16.79 -12.85 -18.30
C LEU A 3 -15.44 -12.17 -18.54
N SER A 4 -15.36 -10.87 -18.24
CA SER A 4 -14.08 -10.16 -18.14
C SER A 4 -13.28 -10.77 -16.99
N ARG A 5 -12.32 -11.63 -17.32
CA ARG A 5 -11.34 -12.12 -16.35
C ARG A 5 -10.45 -10.94 -15.95
N SER A 6 -10.56 -10.49 -14.70
CA SER A 6 -9.47 -9.73 -14.08
C SER A 6 -8.22 -10.63 -14.12
N MET A 7 -7.11 -10.16 -14.70
CA MET A 7 -5.90 -10.97 -14.92
C MET A 7 -5.32 -11.61 -13.65
N CYS A 8 -5.65 -11.08 -12.46
CA CYS A 8 -5.26 -11.66 -11.17
C CYS A 8 -6.45 -12.29 -10.40
N GLY A 9 -7.43 -12.84 -11.12
CA GLY A 9 -8.65 -13.43 -10.55
C GLY A 9 -8.57 -14.95 -10.30
N TRP A 10 -8.71 -15.29 -9.02
CA TRP A 10 -8.86 -16.61 -8.37
C TRP A 10 -7.60 -17.48 -8.20
N SER A 11 -7.48 -17.96 -6.95
CA SER A 11 -6.33 -18.53 -6.28
C SER A 11 -6.03 -19.98 -6.67
N ALA A 12 -4.77 -20.23 -7.01
CA ALA A 12 -4.09 -21.48 -6.70
C ALA A 12 -2.88 -21.13 -5.83
N GLN A 13 -2.80 -21.68 -4.62
CA GLN A 13 -1.58 -21.57 -3.80
C GLN A 13 -0.44 -22.34 -4.50
N PRO A 14 0.77 -21.78 -4.62
CA PRO A 14 1.96 -22.59 -4.79
C PRO A 14 2.75 -22.65 -3.48
N GLY A 15 3.37 -23.81 -3.26
CA GLY A 15 4.14 -24.17 -2.09
C GLY A 15 5.29 -23.21 -1.78
N VAL A 16 5.73 -23.31 -0.53
CA VAL A 16 6.81 -22.57 0.10
C VAL A 16 8.07 -22.62 -0.77
N SER A 17 8.45 -21.48 -1.33
CA SER A 17 9.82 -21.22 -1.82
C SER A 17 10.41 -20.09 -0.99
N GLY A 18 11.63 -20.30 -0.48
CA GLY A 18 12.34 -19.43 0.47
C GLY A 18 12.58 -17.98 0.01
N PRO A 19 13.22 -17.16 0.86
CA PRO A 19 13.16 -15.71 0.75
C PRO A 19 14.04 -15.24 -0.41
N THR A 20 13.43 -14.99 -1.56
CA THR A 20 14.04 -14.13 -2.58
C THR A 20 13.82 -12.69 -2.14
N GLY A 21 14.91 -12.04 -1.70
CA GLY A 21 14.94 -10.61 -1.41
C GLY A 21 14.34 -9.83 -2.59
N GLY A 22 13.18 -9.24 -2.37
CA GLY A 22 12.51 -8.40 -3.36
C GLY A 22 13.26 -7.07 -3.52
N PRO A 23 13.38 -6.54 -4.74
CA PRO A 23 14.10 -5.30 -4.97
C PRO A 23 13.32 -4.11 -4.41
N LEU A 24 14.03 -3.23 -3.71
CA LEU A 24 13.65 -1.83 -3.56
C LEU A 24 13.43 -1.26 -4.98
N LEU A 25 12.36 -0.50 -5.17
CA LEU A 25 12.07 0.14 -6.45
C LEU A 25 13.28 1.00 -6.85
N HIS A 26 14.03 0.56 -7.87
CA HIS A 26 15.07 1.35 -8.53
C HIS A 26 14.72 1.37 -10.02
N MET A 27 14.51 2.58 -10.56
CA MET A 27 14.36 2.80 -12.00
C MET A 27 15.74 3.05 -12.62
N GLY A 28 16.02 2.35 -13.72
CA GLY A 28 16.88 2.73 -14.85
C GLY A 28 18.30 3.27 -14.60
N HIS A 29 19.32 2.51 -15.03
CA HIS A 29 20.71 2.99 -15.16
C HIS A 29 20.89 3.89 -16.39
N GLY A 30 21.30 5.14 -16.15
CA GLY A 30 22.01 5.99 -17.10
C GLY A 30 23.25 6.56 -16.42
N ARG A 31 24.45 6.21 -16.89
CA ARG A 31 25.73 6.68 -16.33
C ARG A 31 25.99 8.12 -16.76
N THR A 32 26.03 9.05 -15.81
CA THR A 32 26.96 10.19 -15.80
C THR A 32 27.24 10.57 -14.36
N GLN A 33 28.51 10.76 -14.00
CA GLN A 33 28.92 11.18 -12.65
C GLN A 33 28.24 12.50 -12.27
N ALA A 34 27.39 12.45 -11.25
CA ALA A 34 27.05 13.59 -10.42
C ALA A 34 26.89 13.08 -9.00
N ARG A 35 27.31 13.89 -8.05
CA ARG A 35 27.09 13.70 -6.62
C ARG A 35 25.57 13.73 -6.43
N ASP A 36 24.91 12.57 -6.44
CA ASP A 36 23.45 12.51 -6.38
C ASP A 36 22.99 13.06 -5.04
N SER A 37 22.61 14.33 -5.06
CA SER A 37 21.87 15.01 -4.02
C SER A 37 20.66 14.14 -3.69
N ILE A 38 20.64 13.58 -2.48
CA ILE A 38 19.45 12.90 -1.95
C ILE A 38 18.31 13.91 -2.11
N PRO A 39 17.24 13.61 -2.88
CA PRO A 39 16.11 14.53 -2.95
C PRO A 39 15.64 14.78 -1.51
N ASN A 40 15.44 16.04 -1.14
CA ASN A 40 14.98 16.43 0.20
C ASN A 40 13.63 15.76 0.49
N LEU A 41 13.65 14.53 0.98
CA LEU A 41 12.46 13.79 1.33
C LEU A 41 11.77 14.53 2.46
N ILE A 42 10.44 14.62 2.38
CA ILE A 42 9.63 15.13 3.48
C ILE A 42 9.94 14.27 4.71
N PRO A 43 10.32 14.88 5.85
CA PRO A 43 10.61 14.13 7.07
C PRO A 43 9.41 13.30 7.50
N ALA A 44 9.66 12.07 7.97
CA ALA A 44 8.59 11.25 8.52
C ALA A 44 8.01 11.90 9.79
N PRO A 45 6.68 11.95 9.93
CA PRO A 45 6.05 12.53 11.10
C PRO A 45 6.32 11.65 12.33
N PRO A 46 6.43 12.23 13.53
CA PRO A 46 6.46 11.43 14.75
C PRO A 46 5.16 10.63 14.90
N LEU A 47 5.26 9.42 15.47
CA LEU A 47 4.09 8.58 15.73
C LEU A 47 3.03 9.25 16.61
N SER A 48 3.37 10.26 17.41
CA SER A 48 2.39 11.04 18.18
C SER A 48 1.39 11.83 17.32
N ARG A 49 1.74 12.12 16.06
CA ARG A 49 0.84 12.77 15.09
C ARG A 49 0.01 11.78 14.27
N VAL A 50 0.29 10.48 14.39
CA VAL A 50 -0.43 9.42 13.69
C VAL A 50 -1.37 8.75 14.69
N PRO A 51 -2.70 8.91 14.57
CA PRO A 51 -3.63 8.30 15.50
C PRO A 51 -3.50 6.77 15.46
N LEU A 52 -3.95 6.11 16.52
CA LEU A 52 -4.07 4.67 16.61
C LEU A 52 -5.55 4.33 16.74
N GLN A 53 -6.05 3.40 15.91
CA GLN A 53 -7.44 2.96 15.97
C GLN A 53 -7.79 2.51 17.40
N PRO A 54 -8.76 3.15 18.06
CA PRO A 54 -9.17 2.74 19.39
C PRO A 54 -9.82 1.35 19.36
N ASN A 55 -9.52 0.54 20.38
CA ASN A 55 -10.05 -0.81 20.56
C ASN A 55 -9.98 -1.66 19.29
N PHE A 56 -8.83 -1.65 18.63
CA PHE A 56 -8.62 -2.37 17.38
C PHE A 56 -9.01 -3.84 17.48
N GLN A 57 -9.86 -4.29 16.55
CA GLN A 57 -10.34 -5.67 16.42
C GLN A 57 -9.68 -6.32 15.19
N ASP A 58 -8.72 -7.21 15.43
CA ASP A 58 -7.95 -7.86 14.37
C ASP A 58 -8.80 -8.86 13.55
N ASP A 59 -9.64 -9.64 14.21
CA ASP A 59 -10.59 -10.54 13.58
C ASP A 59 -11.51 -9.82 12.58
N GLN A 60 -11.87 -8.56 12.83
CA GLN A 60 -12.66 -7.75 11.90
C GLN A 60 -11.82 -7.11 10.79
N PHE A 61 -10.54 -6.84 11.06
CA PHE A 61 -9.64 -6.20 10.09
C PHE A 61 -9.12 -7.17 9.02
N GLN A 62 -9.14 -8.47 9.29
CA GLN A 62 -8.70 -9.50 8.36
C GLN A 62 -9.42 -9.47 7.00
N GLY A 63 -8.88 -10.22 6.05
CA GLY A 63 -9.40 -10.37 4.70
C GLY A 63 -8.82 -9.36 3.70
N LYS A 64 -9.50 -9.26 2.56
CA LYS A 64 -9.03 -8.50 1.40
C LYS A 64 -9.36 -7.02 1.51
N TRP A 65 -8.41 -6.20 1.11
CA TRP A 65 -8.51 -4.77 0.95
C TRP A 65 -7.96 -4.33 -0.41
N TYR A 66 -8.64 -3.39 -1.05
CA TYR A 66 -8.18 -2.70 -2.26
C TYR A 66 -7.40 -1.44 -1.85
N VAL A 67 -6.27 -1.18 -2.50
CA VAL A 67 -5.52 0.06 -2.30
C VAL A 67 -6.12 1.17 -3.17
N VAL A 68 -6.97 1.98 -2.55
CA VAL A 68 -7.74 3.05 -3.21
C VAL A 68 -6.97 4.36 -3.22
N GLY A 69 -6.07 4.59 -2.26
CA GLY A 69 -5.21 5.77 -2.23
C GLY A 69 -3.87 5.47 -1.57
N LEU A 70 -2.85 6.21 -1.98
CA LEU A 70 -1.50 6.18 -1.43
C LEU A 70 -0.99 7.60 -1.22
N ALA A 71 -0.30 7.82 -0.11
CA ALA A 71 0.46 9.03 0.09
C ALA A 71 1.75 8.74 0.86
N GLY A 72 2.81 9.52 0.70
CA GLY A 72 4.06 9.27 1.43
C GLY A 72 5.24 10.04 0.86
N ASN A 73 6.34 10.11 1.60
CA ASN A 73 7.53 10.83 1.12
C ASN A 73 8.25 10.11 -0.04
N ILE A 74 7.97 8.82 -0.24
CA ILE A 74 8.43 8.02 -1.38
C ILE A 74 7.40 7.94 -2.51
N ILE A 75 6.28 8.65 -2.40
CA ILE A 75 5.23 8.71 -3.42
C ILE A 75 5.37 10.04 -4.16
N SER A 76 5.33 9.98 -5.49
CA SER A 76 5.36 11.15 -6.34
C SER A 76 4.15 11.19 -7.28
N LYS A 77 3.87 12.37 -7.86
CA LYS A 77 2.89 12.51 -8.93
C LYS A 77 3.23 11.71 -10.18
N GLU A 78 4.48 11.31 -10.37
CA GLU A 78 4.86 10.44 -11.49
C GLU A 78 4.32 9.01 -11.30
N ASP A 79 3.95 8.64 -10.07
CA ASP A 79 3.20 7.41 -9.78
C ASP A 79 1.71 7.50 -10.19
N GLN A 80 1.27 8.64 -10.76
CA GLN A 80 -0.07 8.74 -11.35
C GLN A 80 -0.21 7.75 -12.51
N GLY A 81 -1.32 6.99 -12.51
CA GLY A 81 -1.52 5.88 -13.45
C GLY A 81 -1.06 4.52 -12.91
N PHE A 82 -0.49 4.46 -11.70
CA PHE A 82 -0.24 3.20 -11.02
C PHE A 82 -1.54 2.39 -10.88
N LYS A 83 -1.48 1.10 -11.19
CA LYS A 83 -2.64 0.21 -11.16
C LYS A 83 -2.99 -0.15 -9.72
N MET A 84 -4.27 -0.10 -9.41
CA MET A 84 -4.80 -0.57 -8.14
C MET A 84 -4.38 -2.01 -7.87
N TYR A 85 -4.01 -2.28 -6.63
CA TYR A 85 -3.62 -3.60 -6.16
C TYR A 85 -4.41 -3.95 -4.90
N THR A 86 -4.27 -5.20 -4.47
CA THR A 86 -4.94 -5.70 -3.27
C THR A 86 -3.93 -6.11 -2.23
N THR A 87 -4.32 -6.00 -0.98
CA THR A 87 -3.60 -6.56 0.17
C THR A 87 -4.59 -7.43 0.95
N ASN A 88 -4.24 -8.69 1.18
CA ASN A 88 -5.02 -9.61 1.98
C ASN A 88 -4.31 -9.83 3.32
N TYR A 89 -5.05 -9.66 4.43
CA TYR A 89 -4.56 -9.87 5.79
C TYR A 89 -5.16 -11.17 6.33
N ASP A 90 -4.38 -12.23 6.42
CA ASP A 90 -4.84 -13.51 6.96
C ASP A 90 -4.42 -13.64 8.42
N LEU A 91 -5.38 -13.58 9.34
CA LEU A 91 -5.13 -13.70 10.76
C LEU A 91 -4.71 -15.14 11.11
N LYS A 92 -3.62 -15.26 11.87
CA LYS A 92 -3.06 -16.53 12.32
C LYS A 92 -3.46 -16.83 13.78
N GLU A 93 -3.28 -18.07 14.20
CA GLU A 93 -3.58 -18.51 15.57
C GLU A 93 -2.76 -17.75 16.63
N ASP A 94 -1.51 -17.39 16.29
CA ASP A 94 -0.62 -16.57 17.12
C ASP A 94 -0.95 -15.06 17.08
N ARG A 95 -2.08 -14.70 16.44
CA ARG A 95 -2.58 -13.31 16.29
C ARG A 95 -1.67 -12.41 15.42
N SER A 96 -0.70 -12.99 14.72
CA SER A 96 -0.01 -12.31 13.63
C SER A 96 -0.86 -12.31 12.36
N TYR A 97 -0.53 -11.44 11.40
CA TYR A 97 -1.06 -11.52 10.05
C TYR A 97 -0.04 -12.07 9.08
N ASN A 98 -0.48 -13.02 8.25
CA ASN A 98 0.17 -13.25 6.98
C ASN A 98 -0.44 -12.30 5.94
N VAL A 99 0.37 -11.38 5.42
CA VAL A 99 -0.07 -10.28 4.57
C VAL A 99 0.43 -10.50 3.14
N THR A 100 -0.51 -10.68 2.22
CA THR A 100 -0.20 -10.89 0.80
C THR A 100 -0.67 -9.71 -0.03
N SER A 101 0.27 -8.97 -0.63
CA SER A 101 -0.05 -7.93 -1.62
C SER A 101 0.06 -8.48 -3.04
N THR A 102 -0.96 -8.26 -3.86
CA THR A 102 -1.05 -8.76 -5.25
C THR A 102 -1.12 -7.60 -6.23
N LEU A 103 -0.07 -7.39 -7.02
CA LEU A 103 0.07 -6.28 -7.97
C LEU A 103 0.10 -6.79 -9.41
N LEU A 104 -0.50 -6.07 -10.35
CA LEU A 104 -0.38 -6.36 -11.79
C LEU A 104 0.76 -5.54 -12.39
N ARG A 105 1.85 -6.20 -12.80
CA ARG A 105 3.01 -5.60 -13.48
C ARG A 105 3.30 -6.33 -14.78
N ASN A 106 3.47 -5.62 -15.89
CA ASN A 106 3.81 -6.21 -17.20
C ASN A 106 2.97 -7.43 -17.58
N GLN A 107 1.64 -7.34 -17.37
CA GLN A 107 0.68 -8.43 -17.62
C GLN A 107 0.85 -9.68 -16.74
N ARG A 108 1.65 -9.61 -15.67
CA ARG A 108 1.86 -10.66 -14.67
C ARG A 108 1.43 -10.20 -13.27
N CYS A 109 1.04 -11.15 -12.45
CA CYS A 109 0.66 -10.89 -11.06
C CYS A 109 1.87 -11.15 -10.15
N ASP A 110 2.37 -10.10 -9.52
CA ASP A 110 3.44 -10.17 -8.53
C ASP A 110 2.82 -10.27 -7.14
N TYR A 111 3.38 -11.16 -6.31
CA TYR A 111 2.91 -11.41 -4.95
C TYR A 111 4.01 -11.05 -3.95
N PHE A 112 3.66 -10.23 -2.97
CA PHE A 112 4.56 -9.86 -1.87
C PHE A 112 3.96 -10.35 -0.56
N VAL A 113 4.63 -11.31 0.07
CA VAL A 113 4.20 -11.92 1.33
C VAL A 113 5.04 -11.37 2.47
N ARG A 114 4.39 -10.97 3.57
CA ARG A 114 5.01 -10.42 4.78
C ARG A 114 4.26 -10.90 6.00
N THR A 115 4.95 -11.10 7.11
CA THR A 115 4.30 -11.36 8.39
C THR A 115 4.25 -10.07 9.20
N PHE A 116 3.08 -9.64 9.63
CA PHE A 116 2.92 -8.53 10.57
C PHE A 116 2.64 -9.08 11.97
N VAL A 117 3.51 -8.75 12.91
CA VAL A 117 3.43 -9.20 14.30
C VAL A 117 2.96 -8.03 15.15
N GLN A 118 1.91 -8.23 15.94
CA GLN A 118 1.36 -7.18 16.78
C GLN A 118 2.38 -6.75 17.85
N THR A 119 2.46 -5.46 18.13
CA THR A 119 3.27 -4.94 19.24
C THR A 119 2.46 -4.95 20.55
N SER A 120 2.96 -4.30 21.60
CA SER A 120 2.20 -4.10 22.84
C SER A 120 0.94 -3.24 22.65
N GLN A 121 0.79 -2.54 21.52
CA GLN A 121 -0.37 -1.71 21.21
C GLN A 121 -1.21 -2.38 20.10
N PRO A 122 -2.45 -2.83 20.39
CA PRO A 122 -3.35 -3.36 19.37
C PRO A 122 -3.56 -2.38 18.21
N GLY A 123 -3.48 -2.88 16.97
CA GLY A 123 -3.52 -2.05 15.77
C GLY A 123 -2.16 -1.45 15.35
N GLN A 124 -1.09 -1.73 16.10
CA GLN A 124 0.29 -1.47 15.70
C GLN A 124 1.06 -2.79 15.53
N PHE A 125 1.85 -2.87 14.46
CA PHE A 125 2.59 -4.08 14.08
C PHE A 125 4.04 -3.76 13.70
N SER A 126 4.91 -4.75 13.87
CA SER A 126 6.24 -4.80 13.27
C SER A 126 6.30 -5.85 12.16
N LEU A 127 7.37 -5.83 11.37
CA LEU A 127 7.64 -6.87 10.39
C LEU A 127 8.26 -8.10 11.10
N GLY A 128 7.61 -9.25 10.98
CA GLY A 128 8.17 -10.53 11.40
C GLY A 128 9.38 -10.93 10.55
N ASN A 129 10.37 -11.57 11.18
CA ASN A 129 11.62 -11.99 10.54
C ASN A 129 12.34 -10.87 9.77
N ILE A 130 12.40 -9.67 10.35
CA ILE A 130 13.03 -8.49 9.73
C ILE A 130 14.49 -8.75 9.31
N GLU A 131 15.21 -9.63 10.02
CA GLU A 131 16.59 -10.03 9.71
C GLU A 131 16.76 -10.67 8.33
N ALA A 132 15.70 -11.27 7.78
CA ALA A 132 15.68 -11.77 6.41
C ALA A 132 15.63 -10.65 5.35
N TYR A 133 15.57 -9.38 5.78
CA TYR A 133 15.61 -8.19 4.94
C TYR A 133 16.77 -7.27 5.38
N PRO A 134 18.05 -7.64 5.12
CA PRO A 134 19.22 -6.96 5.67
C PRO A 134 19.30 -5.43 5.50
N PRO A 135 18.85 -4.80 4.38
CA PRO A 135 18.89 -3.34 4.29
C PRO A 135 17.87 -2.66 5.22
N LEU A 136 16.87 -3.39 5.71
CA LEU A 136 15.76 -2.90 6.52
C LEU A 136 16.09 -2.98 8.01
N GLN A 137 16.15 -1.82 8.64
CA GLN A 137 16.53 -1.68 10.05
C GLN A 137 15.31 -1.66 10.97
N SER A 138 14.19 -1.09 10.50
CA SER A 138 12.93 -1.07 11.22
C SER A 138 11.74 -1.00 10.27
N TYR A 139 10.60 -1.51 10.73
CA TYR A 139 9.33 -1.47 10.01
C TYR A 139 8.19 -1.38 11.00
N THR A 140 7.41 -0.31 10.93
CA THR A 140 6.25 -0.04 11.77
C THR A 140 5.01 0.08 10.90
N VAL A 141 3.95 -0.60 11.30
CA VAL A 141 2.61 -0.47 10.72
C VAL A 141 1.68 0.02 11.82
N ARG A 142 0.84 1.00 11.52
CA ARG A 142 -0.17 1.50 12.45
C ARG A 142 -1.49 1.73 11.73
N VAL A 143 -2.54 1.07 12.19
CA VAL A 143 -3.91 1.33 11.73
C VAL A 143 -4.37 2.64 12.38
N ALA A 144 -4.53 3.68 11.56
CA ALA A 144 -4.85 5.02 12.03
C ALA A 144 -6.36 5.20 12.25
N ALA A 145 -7.16 4.66 11.34
CA ALA A 145 -8.61 4.65 11.43
C ALA A 145 -9.19 3.52 10.56
N THR A 146 -10.25 2.88 11.02
CA THR A 146 -11.02 1.92 10.21
C THR A 146 -12.42 1.73 10.80
N ASP A 147 -13.40 1.49 9.94
CA ASP A 147 -14.72 0.97 10.31
C ASP A 147 -14.85 -0.54 10.03
N TYR A 148 -13.74 -1.18 9.63
CA TYR A 148 -13.58 -2.59 9.26
C TYR A 148 -14.33 -3.04 8.00
N ASN A 149 -15.44 -2.39 7.67
CA ASN A 149 -16.41 -2.81 6.67
C ASN A 149 -16.37 -1.99 5.37
N GLN A 150 -15.87 -0.76 5.39
CA GLN A 150 -15.75 0.07 4.18
C GLN A 150 -14.31 0.47 3.91
N PHE A 151 -13.61 1.01 4.91
CA PHE A 151 -12.29 1.60 4.71
C PHE A 151 -11.31 1.35 5.85
N ALA A 152 -10.04 1.57 5.55
CA ALA A 152 -9.02 1.76 6.56
C ALA A 152 -7.94 2.74 6.09
N MET A 153 -7.38 3.51 7.01
CA MET A 153 -6.17 4.30 6.79
C MET A 153 -5.04 3.65 7.59
N VAL A 154 -3.99 3.20 6.91
CA VAL A 154 -2.87 2.50 7.53
C VAL A 154 -1.57 3.24 7.24
N PHE A 155 -0.88 3.64 8.29
CA PHE A 155 0.43 4.25 8.25
C PHE A 155 1.52 3.17 8.26
N PHE A 156 2.51 3.34 7.40
CA PHE A 156 3.69 2.50 7.31
C PHE A 156 4.92 3.41 7.43
N GLU A 157 5.81 3.10 8.35
CA GLU A 157 7.14 3.72 8.44
C GLU A 157 8.19 2.63 8.39
N TYR A 158 9.27 2.88 7.67
CA TYR A 158 10.41 1.99 7.67
C TYR A 158 11.71 2.74 7.50
N VAL A 159 12.78 2.17 8.05
CA VAL A 159 14.13 2.69 7.90
C VAL A 159 14.94 1.67 7.11
N SER A 160 15.46 2.09 5.98
CA SER A 160 16.34 1.29 5.13
C SER A 160 17.59 2.08 4.83
N GLN A 161 18.78 1.50 5.05
CA GLN A 161 20.06 2.19 4.83
C GLN A 161 20.13 3.59 5.48
N ASN A 162 19.67 3.70 6.73
CA ASN A 162 19.57 4.95 7.50
C ASN A 162 18.63 6.02 6.91
N GLN A 163 17.88 5.69 5.86
CA GLN A 163 16.88 6.57 5.28
C GLN A 163 15.51 6.18 5.82
N LYS A 164 14.83 7.13 6.46
CA LYS A 164 13.47 6.95 6.97
C LYS A 164 12.46 7.31 5.89
N SER A 165 11.61 6.33 5.55
CA SER A 165 10.53 6.47 4.59
C SER A 165 9.21 6.16 5.26
N PHE A 166 8.14 6.81 4.79
CA PHE A 166 6.80 6.51 5.25
C PHE A 166 5.79 6.61 4.12
N LYS A 167 4.69 5.89 4.29
CA LYS A 167 3.50 6.01 3.46
C LYS A 167 2.24 5.76 4.27
N ILE A 168 1.13 6.26 3.77
CA ILE A 168 -0.21 6.00 4.25
C ILE A 168 -0.99 5.38 3.10
N THR A 169 -1.68 4.29 3.39
CA THR A 169 -2.55 3.62 2.45
C THR A 169 -3.99 3.81 2.87
N LEU A 170 -4.82 4.31 1.94
CA LEU A 170 -6.27 4.27 2.04
C LEU A 170 -6.74 2.95 1.41
N TYR A 171 -7.21 2.07 2.26
CA TYR A 171 -7.83 0.82 1.89
C TYR A 171 -9.34 0.98 1.73
N GLY A 172 -9.92 0.24 0.78
CA GLY A 172 -11.36 0.02 0.65
C GLY A 172 -11.71 -1.46 0.60
N ARG A 173 -12.87 -1.87 1.14
CA ARG A 173 -13.41 -3.22 0.92
C ARG A 173 -13.88 -3.43 -0.53
N THR A 174 -14.16 -2.34 -1.22
CA THR A 174 -14.45 -2.29 -2.66
C THR A 174 -13.42 -1.40 -3.37
N LYS A 175 -13.45 -1.37 -4.70
CA LYS A 175 -12.55 -0.54 -5.52
C LYS A 175 -12.86 0.96 -5.46
N GLU A 176 -14.02 1.33 -4.94
CA GLU A 176 -14.51 2.71 -4.91
C GLU A 176 -14.93 3.07 -3.49
N LEU A 177 -14.56 4.27 -3.06
CA LEU A 177 -14.95 4.82 -1.77
C LEU A 177 -15.72 6.12 -1.99
N PRO A 178 -16.68 6.44 -1.10
CA PRO A 178 -17.31 7.75 -1.06
C PRO A 178 -16.29 8.90 -1.13
N PRO A 179 -16.59 10.01 -1.82
CA PRO A 179 -15.71 11.16 -1.92
C PRO A 179 -15.26 11.69 -0.55
N GLU A 180 -16.15 11.73 0.44
CA GLU A 180 -15.84 12.17 1.81
C GLU A 180 -14.68 11.37 2.44
N LEU A 181 -14.59 10.06 2.21
CA LEU A 181 -13.50 9.25 2.75
C LEU A 181 -12.16 9.58 2.08
N LYS A 182 -12.19 9.89 0.77
CA LYS A 182 -10.99 10.33 0.04
C LYS A 182 -10.55 11.72 0.49
N GLU A 183 -11.49 12.63 0.72
CA GLU A 183 -11.22 13.97 1.24
C GLU A 183 -10.67 13.93 2.67
N ASN A 184 -11.24 13.08 3.53
CA ASN A 184 -10.72 12.85 4.87
C ASN A 184 -9.29 12.27 4.84
N PHE A 185 -9.01 11.35 3.92
CA PHE A 185 -7.66 10.85 3.68
C PHE A 185 -6.71 11.99 3.25
N ILE A 186 -7.09 12.83 2.29
CA ILE A 186 -6.29 13.99 1.85
C ILE A 186 -6.01 14.93 3.03
N ARG A 187 -7.03 15.26 3.82
CA ARG A 187 -6.89 16.13 5.01
C ARG A 187 -5.92 15.51 6.02
N PHE A 188 -6.05 14.21 6.28
CA PHE A 188 -5.16 13.49 7.20
C PHE A 188 -3.71 13.52 6.72
N VAL A 189 -3.42 13.16 5.47
CA VAL A 189 -2.04 13.10 4.97
C VAL A 189 -1.42 14.49 4.84
N LYS A 190 -2.20 15.52 4.48
CA LYS A 190 -1.75 16.92 4.51
C LYS A 190 -1.42 17.40 5.93
N SER A 191 -2.18 16.95 6.93
CA SER A 191 -1.86 17.23 8.34
C SER A 191 -0.53 16.64 8.80
N LEU A 192 0.04 15.68 8.05
CA LEU A 192 1.37 15.10 8.27
C LEU A 192 2.48 15.80 7.47
N GLY A 193 2.16 16.86 6.73
CA GLY A 193 3.13 17.65 5.96
C GLY A 193 3.32 17.20 4.51
N LEU A 194 2.52 16.25 4.03
CA LEU A 194 2.51 15.85 2.61
C LEU A 194 1.76 16.88 1.76
N THR A 195 2.18 17.06 0.52
CA THR A 195 1.49 17.92 -0.46
C THR A 195 0.71 17.07 -1.46
N ASP A 196 -0.04 17.71 -2.36
CA ASP A 196 -0.74 17.01 -3.45
C ASP A 196 0.21 16.27 -4.39
N ASP A 197 1.50 16.64 -4.40
CA ASP A 197 2.53 15.96 -5.19
C ASP A 197 2.88 14.57 -4.64
N ASN A 198 2.49 14.30 -3.39
CA ASN A 198 2.78 13.06 -2.69
C ASN A 198 1.55 12.19 -2.49
N ILE A 199 0.45 12.47 -3.19
CA ILE A 199 -0.83 11.76 -3.05
C ILE A 199 -1.25 11.22 -4.42
N VAL A 200 -1.54 9.92 -4.49
CA VAL A 200 -2.03 9.26 -5.70
C VAL A 200 -3.24 8.37 -5.40
N PHE A 201 -4.18 8.33 -6.35
CA PHE A 201 -5.33 7.43 -6.33
C PHE A 201 -5.18 6.42 -7.48
N PRO A 202 -4.84 5.15 -7.20
CA PRO A 202 -4.58 4.15 -8.24
C PRO A 202 -5.78 3.86 -9.13
N VAL A 203 -5.51 3.53 -10.40
CA VAL A 203 -6.57 3.22 -11.38
C VAL A 203 -7.09 1.80 -11.17
N PRO A 204 -8.41 1.59 -11.01
CA PRO A 204 -9.00 0.26 -10.87
C PRO A 204 -8.67 -0.66 -12.06
N ILE A 205 -8.18 -1.88 -11.78
CA ILE A 205 -7.98 -2.89 -12.83
C ILE A 205 -9.33 -3.51 -13.21
N GLY A 206 -9.62 -3.58 -14.50
CA GLY A 206 -10.78 -4.31 -15.05
C GLY A 206 -12.00 -3.45 -15.40
N ASN A 207 -11.96 -2.14 -15.17
CA ASN A 207 -12.90 -1.22 -15.81
C ASN A 207 -12.37 -0.98 -17.23
N ALA A 208 -12.81 -1.80 -18.19
CA ALA A 208 -12.73 -1.39 -19.59
C ALA A 208 -13.49 -0.08 -19.69
N SER A 209 -12.77 1.03 -19.91
CA SER A 209 -13.40 2.25 -20.39
C SER A 209 -14.13 1.87 -21.66
N ARG A 210 -15.47 1.78 -21.57
CA ARG A 210 -16.36 1.71 -22.72
C ARG A 210 -16.16 3.05 -23.42
N GLY A 211 -15.19 3.08 -24.35
CA GLY A 211 -14.96 4.21 -25.23
C GLY A 211 -16.26 4.46 -25.95
N GLU A 212 -16.86 5.58 -25.61
CA GLU A 212 -17.99 6.16 -26.30
C GLU A 212 -17.52 6.56 -27.70
N GLU A 213 -17.67 5.66 -28.67
CA GLU A 213 -17.76 6.05 -30.07
C GLU A 213 -19.05 6.85 -30.23
N ARG A 214 -18.97 8.16 -30.01
CA ARG A 214 -19.93 9.08 -30.60
C ARG A 214 -19.78 8.99 -32.10
N GLY A 215 -20.78 8.38 -32.72
CA GLY A 215 -21.03 8.53 -34.14
C GLY A 215 -21.04 10.02 -34.49
N VAL A 216 -20.26 10.35 -35.52
CA VAL A 216 -20.48 11.56 -36.31
C VAL A 216 -21.21 11.09 -37.56
N TRP A 217 -22.47 11.49 -37.66
CA TRP A 217 -23.11 11.68 -38.94
C TRP A 217 -22.55 12.98 -39.50
N ASP A 218 -21.83 12.88 -40.62
CA ASP A 218 -21.97 13.69 -41.85
C ASP A 218 -20.86 13.32 -42.85
#